data_AF-A0A959YHZ4-F1
#
_entry.id   AF-A0A959YHZ4-F1
#
_cell.length_a   1.000
_cell.length_b   1.000
_cell.length_c   1.000
_cell.angle_alpha   90.00
_cell.angle_beta   90.00
_cell.angle_gamma   90.00
#
_symmetry.space_group_name_H-M   'P 1'
#
loop_
_entity.id
_entity.type
_entity.pdbx_description
1 polymer ?
#
loop_
_entity_poly.entity_id
_entity_poly.type
_entity_poly.pdbx_seq_one_letter_code
_entity_poly.pdbx_strand_id
1 'polypeptide(L)'
;MKTFNIRYFIGELIIVTAGVLIAFQLSQVKESRQDHELTKTYLESLHADLLEDSTDIYTSIQQIAEFQTYLQGIIPHFFRELPGRDTVVQSMFKHTQFIHFIAHDATYNTMESTGSLALLDDASLKIAITRHYDSYQSLYDENERIENFSRSYYATYMMEHVDQMELFMYGKPCCFDDTRFRNLVFSMTGILQIQEKTYREALERCRDLISKLEV
;
A
#
# COMPACT_ATOMS: atom_id res chain seq x y z
N MET A 1 61.38 25.37 46.84
CA MET A 1 60.58 24.38 46.10
C MET A 1 59.15 24.45 46.59
N LYS A 2 58.17 24.79 45.74
CA LYS A 2 56.75 24.77 46.11
C LYS A 2 56.35 23.33 46.46
N THR A 3 55.85 23.10 47.66
CA THR A 3 55.34 21.79 48.08
C THR A 3 54.02 21.53 47.35
N PHE A 4 54.03 20.56 46.45
CA PHE A 4 52.85 20.17 45.68
C PHE A 4 51.87 19.44 46.61
N ASN A 5 50.70 20.05 46.85
CA ASN A 5 49.72 19.48 47.76
C ASN A 5 48.80 18.51 47.00
N ILE A 6 49.11 17.21 47.07
CA ILE A 6 48.42 16.14 46.33
C ILE A 6 46.91 16.13 46.60
N ARG A 7 46.46 16.48 47.81
CA ARG A 7 45.02 16.56 48.15
C ARG A 7 44.30 17.64 47.34
N TYR A 8 44.95 18.77 47.13
CA TYR A 8 44.40 19.87 46.33
C TYR A 8 44.27 19.45 44.85
N PHE A 9 45.32 18.83 44.30
CA PHE A 9 45.33 18.34 42.92
C PHE A 9 44.27 17.26 42.65
N ILE A 10 44.08 16.31 43.59
CA ILE A 10 43.02 15.30 43.47
C ILE A 10 41.62 15.96 43.53
N GLY A 11 41.43 16.95 44.41
CA GLY A 11 40.18 17.70 44.46
C GLY A 11 39.87 18.44 43.15
N GLU A 12 40.88 19.09 42.57
CA GLU A 12 40.76 19.78 41.28
C GLU A 12 40.45 18.81 40.13
N LEU A 13 41.11 17.65 40.09
CA LEU A 13 40.82 16.60 39.11
C LEU A 13 39.37 16.08 39.22
N ILE A 14 38.88 15.85 40.44
CA ILE A 14 37.50 15.41 40.69
C ILE A 14 36.51 16.48 40.23
N ILE A 15 36.77 17.76 40.53
CA ILE A 15 35.89 18.87 40.12
C ILE A 15 35.84 18.99 38.60
N VAL A 16 36.99 18.95 37.91
CA VAL A 16 37.06 19.04 36.45
C VAL A 16 36.36 17.86 35.79
N THR A 17 36.64 16.63 36.25
CA THR A 17 36.00 15.42 35.70
C THR A 17 34.50 15.40 35.94
N ALA A 18 34.03 15.78 37.13
CA ALA A 18 32.60 15.93 37.42
C ALA A 18 31.93 16.97 36.51
N GLY A 19 32.59 18.10 36.26
CA GLY A 19 32.09 19.13 35.35
C GLY A 19 31.91 18.62 33.92
N VAL A 20 32.90 17.89 33.39
CA VAL A 20 32.83 17.29 32.05
C VAL A 20 31.74 16.21 31.98
N LEU A 21 31.63 15.36 33.00
CA LEU A 21 30.60 14.31 33.04
C LEU A 21 29.19 14.89 33.09
N ILE A 22 28.95 15.93 33.90
CA ILE A 22 27.65 16.60 33.97
C ILE A 22 27.30 17.26 32.63
N ALA A 23 28.26 17.95 32.00
CA ALA A 23 28.04 18.56 30.69
C ALA A 23 27.69 17.51 29.62
N PHE A 24 28.39 16.37 29.62
CA PHE A 24 28.09 15.24 28.73
C PHE A 24 26.73 14.61 29.02
N GLN A 25 26.36 14.40 30.28
CA GLN A 25 25.03 13.87 30.63
C GLN A 25 23.90 14.81 30.19
N LEU A 26 24.07 16.12 30.36
CA LEU A 26 23.09 17.11 29.90
C LEU A 26 22.96 17.11 28.37
N SER A 27 24.04 16.91 27.62
CA SER A 27 23.97 16.78 26.16
C SER A 27 23.21 15.52 25.74
N GLN A 28 23.51 14.36 26.35
CA GLN A 28 22.82 13.11 26.05
C GLN A 28 21.31 13.18 26.34
N VAL A 29 20.90 13.83 27.45
CA VAL A 29 19.47 13.99 27.78
C VAL A 29 18.76 14.90 26.76
N LYS A 30 19.42 15.97 26.32
CA LYS A 30 18.86 16.86 25.29
C LYS A 30 18.68 16.13 23.96
N GLU A 31 19.69 15.36 23.54
CA GLU A 31 19.67 14.57 22.30
C GLU A 31 18.59 13.49 22.37
N SER A 32 18.54 12.70 23.44
CA SER A 32 17.49 11.69 23.67
C SER A 32 16.08 12.28 23.65
N ARG A 33 15.88 13.48 24.21
CA ARG A 33 14.60 14.16 24.13
C ARG A 33 14.25 14.57 22.70
N GLN A 34 15.22 15.07 21.93
CA GLN A 34 15.00 15.42 20.53
C GLN A 34 14.66 14.20 19.68
N ASP A 35 15.36 13.09 19.89
CA ASP A 35 15.10 11.81 19.22
C ASP A 35 13.71 11.27 19.55
N HIS A 36 13.27 11.41 20.81
CA HIS A 36 11.94 10.99 21.23
C HIS A 36 10.82 11.82 20.57
N GLU A 37 10.96 13.15 20.52
CA GLU A 37 9.99 14.02 19.83
C GLU A 37 9.96 13.72 18.33
N LEU A 38 11.12 13.52 17.70
CA LEU A 38 11.21 13.16 16.29
C LEU A 38 10.56 11.80 16.00
N THR A 39 10.81 10.81 16.85
CA THR A 39 10.18 9.48 16.76
C THR A 39 8.67 9.59 16.86
N LYS A 40 8.16 10.38 17.80
CA LYS A 40 6.73 10.63 17.94
C LYS A 40 6.12 11.25 16.68
N THR A 41 6.77 12.27 16.10
CA THR A 41 6.32 12.88 14.83
C THR A 41 6.28 11.85 13.70
N TYR A 42 7.30 10.99 13.59
CA TYR A 42 7.30 9.94 12.58
C TYR A 42 6.17 8.91 12.77
N LEU A 43 5.90 8.50 14.02
CA LEU A 43 4.81 7.55 14.30
C LEU A 43 3.43 8.17 14.02
N GLU A 44 3.23 9.46 14.34
CA GLU A 44 2.02 10.21 13.97
C GLU A 44 1.84 10.29 12.45
N SER A 45 2.90 10.58 11.70
CA SER A 45 2.87 10.63 10.24
C SER A 45 2.64 9.26 9.61
N LEU A 46 3.31 8.20 10.09
CA LEU A 46 3.06 6.83 9.65
C LEU A 46 1.61 6.40 9.91
N HIS A 47 1.05 6.79 11.05
CA HIS A 47 -0.34 6.50 11.36
C HIS A 47 -1.30 7.20 10.38
N ALA A 48 -1.04 8.46 10.02
CA ALA A 48 -1.82 9.18 9.02
C ALA A 48 -1.71 8.52 7.63
N ASP A 49 -0.50 8.22 7.18
CA ASP A 49 -0.22 7.52 5.93
C ASP A 49 -0.99 6.18 5.84
N LEU A 50 -0.97 5.39 6.92
CA LEU A 50 -1.67 4.10 6.98
C LEU A 50 -3.20 4.23 6.96
N LEU A 51 -3.76 5.31 7.50
CA LEU A 51 -5.20 5.57 7.42
C LEU A 51 -5.63 5.89 6.00
N GLU A 52 -4.82 6.66 5.27
CA GLU A 52 -5.04 6.94 3.85
C GLU A 52 -4.93 5.65 3.02
N ASP A 53 -3.86 4.88 3.22
CA ASP A 53 -3.66 3.56 2.59
C ASP A 53 -4.85 2.62 2.85
N SER A 54 -5.29 2.50 4.11
CA SER A 54 -6.44 1.66 4.47
C SER A 54 -7.71 2.09 3.76
N THR A 55 -7.90 3.39 3.53
CA THR A 55 -9.07 3.95 2.85
C THR A 55 -9.02 3.67 1.35
N ASP A 56 -7.86 3.83 0.73
CA ASP A 56 -7.64 3.60 -0.69
C ASP A 56 -7.72 2.11 -1.04
N ILE A 57 -7.15 1.24 -0.21
CA ILE A 57 -7.26 -0.22 -0.34
C ILE A 57 -8.73 -0.65 -0.20
N TYR A 58 -9.46 -0.12 0.79
CA TYR A 58 -10.87 -0.44 0.95
C TYR A 58 -11.71 -0.03 -0.26
N THR A 59 -11.47 1.17 -0.78
CA THR A 59 -12.14 1.68 -1.99
C THR A 59 -11.86 0.80 -3.19
N SER A 60 -10.60 0.38 -3.35
CA SER A 60 -10.19 -0.55 -4.42
C SER A 60 -10.89 -1.91 -4.31
N ILE A 61 -11.05 -2.46 -3.10
CA ILE A 61 -11.81 -3.71 -2.88
C ILE A 61 -13.26 -3.56 -3.36
N GLN A 62 -13.90 -2.41 -3.09
CA GLN A 62 -15.28 -2.18 -3.54
C GLN A 62 -15.38 -2.14 -5.06
N GLN A 63 -14.43 -1.44 -5.72
CA GLN A 63 -14.37 -1.38 -7.18
C GLN A 63 -14.12 -2.77 -7.79
N ILE A 64 -13.27 -3.60 -7.18
CA ILE A 64 -12.99 -4.96 -7.65
C ILE A 64 -14.28 -5.80 -7.54
N ALA A 65 -14.98 -5.72 -6.40
CA ALA A 65 -16.22 -6.46 -6.17
C ALA A 65 -17.35 -6.02 -7.14
N GLU A 66 -17.43 -4.73 -7.44
CA GLU A 66 -18.34 -4.20 -8.45
C GLU A 66 -18.02 -4.76 -9.84
N PHE A 67 -16.74 -4.77 -10.23
CA PHE A 67 -16.33 -5.32 -11.52
C PHE A 67 -16.59 -6.83 -11.63
N GLN A 68 -16.29 -7.60 -10.58
CA GLN A 68 -16.65 -9.01 -10.51
C GLN A 68 -18.16 -9.24 -10.68
N THR A 69 -19.01 -8.37 -10.11
CA THR A 69 -20.46 -8.46 -10.26
C THR A 69 -20.88 -8.33 -11.73
N TYR A 70 -20.26 -7.43 -12.49
CA TYR A 70 -20.51 -7.30 -13.92
C TYR A 70 -20.05 -8.54 -14.71
N LEU A 71 -18.87 -9.09 -14.38
CA LEU A 71 -18.39 -10.33 -15.02
C LEU A 71 -19.26 -11.54 -14.67
N GLN A 72 -19.80 -11.62 -13.46
CA GLN A 72 -20.76 -12.67 -13.10
C GLN A 72 -22.09 -12.50 -13.85
N GLY A 73 -22.53 -11.26 -14.05
CA GLY A 73 -23.73 -10.93 -14.81
C GLY A 73 -23.66 -11.32 -16.28
N ILE A 74 -22.47 -11.28 -16.92
CA ILE A 74 -22.32 -11.61 -18.35
C ILE A 74 -22.28 -13.12 -18.62
N ILE A 75 -21.80 -13.94 -17.67
CA ILE A 75 -21.60 -15.39 -17.85
C ILE A 75 -22.87 -16.13 -18.33
N PRO A 76 -24.07 -15.91 -17.77
CA PRO A 76 -25.29 -16.56 -18.23
C PRO A 76 -25.62 -16.32 -19.72
N HIS A 77 -25.22 -15.16 -20.26
CA HIS A 77 -25.50 -14.77 -21.63
C HIS A 77 -24.60 -15.49 -22.66
N PHE A 78 -23.52 -16.16 -22.23
CA PHE A 78 -22.62 -16.93 -23.10
C PHE A 78 -23.16 -18.27 -23.56
N PHE A 79 -24.16 -18.79 -22.86
CA PHE A 79 -24.73 -20.11 -23.14
C PHE A 79 -26.21 -20.04 -23.51
N ARG A 80 -26.85 -18.88 -23.31
CA ARG A 80 -28.28 -18.66 -23.56
C ARG A 80 -28.51 -17.24 -24.05
N GLU A 81 -29.46 -17.10 -24.98
CA GLU A 81 -29.97 -15.79 -25.36
C GLU A 81 -30.95 -15.30 -24.31
N LEU A 82 -30.46 -14.49 -23.38
CA LEU A 82 -31.27 -13.87 -22.33
C LEU A 82 -31.54 -12.40 -22.68
N PRO A 83 -32.72 -11.85 -22.32
CA PRO A 83 -32.99 -10.42 -22.48
C PRO A 83 -31.96 -9.58 -21.70
N GLY A 84 -31.67 -8.37 -22.18
CA GLY A 84 -30.73 -7.45 -21.53
C GLY A 84 -29.25 -7.65 -21.88
N ARG A 85 -28.94 -8.45 -22.91
CA ARG A 85 -27.55 -8.63 -23.41
C ARG A 85 -26.87 -7.29 -23.72
N ASP A 86 -27.61 -6.37 -24.33
CA ASP A 86 -27.18 -5.01 -24.64
C ASP A 86 -26.72 -4.24 -23.39
N THR A 87 -27.53 -4.28 -22.34
CA THR A 87 -27.28 -3.59 -21.08
C THR A 87 -26.07 -4.18 -20.37
N VAL A 88 -26.00 -5.51 -20.27
CA VAL A 88 -24.91 -6.21 -19.57
C VAL A 88 -23.57 -5.99 -20.26
N VAL A 89 -23.55 -6.03 -21.59
CA VAL A 89 -22.34 -5.76 -22.37
C VAL A 89 -21.89 -4.30 -22.20
N GLN A 90 -22.80 -3.32 -22.30
CA GLN A 90 -22.45 -1.92 -22.04
C GLN A 90 -21.87 -1.71 -20.64
N SER A 91 -22.46 -2.33 -19.61
CA SER A 91 -21.97 -2.21 -18.23
C SER A 91 -20.56 -2.78 -18.08
N MET A 92 -20.26 -3.91 -18.68
CA MET A 92 -18.91 -4.50 -18.66
C MET A 92 -17.88 -3.59 -19.34
N PHE A 93 -18.22 -2.98 -20.48
CA PHE A 93 -17.31 -2.11 -21.21
C PHE A 93 -17.07 -0.74 -20.54
N LYS A 94 -18.03 -0.25 -19.76
CA LYS A 94 -17.88 0.98 -18.97
C LYS A 94 -16.92 0.81 -17.78
N HIS A 95 -16.75 -0.40 -17.26
CA HIS A 95 -15.94 -0.69 -16.08
C HIS A 95 -14.55 -1.22 -16.41
N THR A 96 -13.93 -0.65 -17.45
CA THR A 96 -12.56 -0.98 -17.88
C THR A 96 -11.50 -0.13 -17.19
N GLN A 97 -11.88 0.69 -16.22
CA GLN A 97 -10.92 1.48 -15.45
C GLN A 97 -10.07 0.56 -14.58
N PHE A 98 -8.76 0.82 -14.63
CA PHE A 98 -7.80 0.05 -13.87
C PHE A 98 -7.88 0.42 -12.38
N ILE A 99 -8.00 -0.59 -11.54
CA ILE A 99 -8.03 -0.43 -10.08
C ILE A 99 -6.59 -0.58 -9.59
N HIS A 100 -5.95 0.54 -9.29
CA HIS A 100 -4.54 0.60 -8.88
C HIS A 100 -4.45 1.16 -7.47
N PHE A 101 -3.62 0.52 -6.65
CA PHE A 101 -3.19 1.05 -5.37
C PHE A 101 -1.83 1.72 -5.53
N ILE A 102 -1.69 2.89 -4.90
CA ILE A 102 -0.43 3.61 -4.73
C ILE A 102 -0.29 3.84 -3.25
N ALA A 103 0.88 3.51 -2.69
CA ALA A 103 1.10 3.61 -1.26
C ALA A 103 1.42 5.04 -0.84
N HIS A 104 0.92 5.44 0.32
CA HIS A 104 1.37 6.61 1.07
C HIS A 104 2.57 6.18 1.93
N ASP A 105 3.75 6.13 1.32
CA ASP A 105 4.97 5.60 1.94
C ASP A 105 6.06 6.68 2.14
N ALA A 106 5.72 7.96 1.96
CA ALA A 106 6.67 9.06 2.05
C ALA A 106 7.36 9.12 3.42
N THR A 107 6.63 8.89 4.51
CA THR A 107 7.19 8.85 5.86
C THR A 107 8.13 7.67 6.03
N TYR A 108 7.71 6.47 5.63
CA TYR A 108 8.53 5.27 5.70
C TYR A 108 9.83 5.41 4.89
N ASN A 109 9.73 5.85 3.64
CA ASN A 109 10.86 6.09 2.75
C ASN A 109 11.83 7.14 3.31
N THR A 110 11.30 8.18 3.96
CA THR A 110 12.13 9.16 4.67
C THR A 110 12.87 8.48 5.81
N MET A 111 12.19 7.74 6.68
CA MET A 111 12.82 7.08 7.83
C MET A 111 13.85 6.02 7.42
N GLU A 112 13.61 5.31 6.33
CA GLU A 112 14.55 4.32 5.77
C GLU A 112 15.79 5.02 5.21
N SER A 113 15.61 6.03 4.37
CA SER A 113 16.71 6.74 3.70
C SER A 113 17.58 7.57 4.65
N THR A 114 17.01 8.12 5.72
CA THR A 114 17.76 8.86 6.76
C THR A 114 18.32 7.95 7.86
N GLY A 115 17.95 6.67 7.88
CA GLY A 115 18.28 5.76 8.97
C GLY A 115 17.50 6.03 10.27
N SER A 116 16.48 6.91 10.24
CA SER A 116 15.66 7.25 11.42
C SER A 116 14.82 6.08 11.93
N LEU A 117 14.68 4.98 11.18
CA LEU A 117 14.17 3.70 11.73
C LEU A 117 15.04 3.15 12.88
N ALA A 118 16.28 3.61 13.05
CA ALA A 118 17.13 3.26 14.19
C ALA A 118 16.71 3.95 15.50
N LEU A 119 15.89 5.01 15.43
CA LEU A 119 15.37 5.73 16.60
C LEU A 119 14.22 4.99 17.30
N LEU A 120 13.64 3.98 16.65
CA LEU A 120 12.60 3.13 17.23
C LEU A 120 13.22 2.14 18.22
N ASP A 121 12.95 2.34 19.52
CA ASP A 121 13.40 1.44 20.59
C ASP A 121 12.71 0.07 20.54
N ASP A 122 11.46 0.02 20.09
CA ASP A 122 10.70 -1.23 19.96
C ASP A 122 11.08 -1.96 18.66
N ALA A 123 11.96 -2.96 18.80
CA ALA A 123 12.38 -3.82 17.71
C ALA A 123 11.21 -4.58 17.05
N SER A 124 10.16 -4.90 17.80
CA SER A 124 8.98 -5.60 17.28
C SER A 124 8.13 -4.67 16.41
N LEU A 125 7.95 -3.41 16.82
CA LEU A 125 7.28 -2.38 16.04
C LEU A 125 8.06 -2.07 14.76
N LYS A 126 9.38 -1.91 14.86
CA LYS A 126 10.26 -1.71 13.71
C LYS A 126 10.11 -2.81 12.66
N ILE A 127 10.15 -4.08 13.10
CA ILE A 127 9.94 -5.23 12.20
C ILE A 127 8.53 -5.22 11.61
N ALA A 128 7.51 -4.83 12.37
CA ALA A 128 6.14 -4.75 11.87
C ALA A 128 5.99 -3.67 10.79
N ILE A 129 6.57 -2.49 10.97
CA ILE A 129 6.58 -1.40 9.99
C ILE A 129 7.29 -1.85 8.70
N THR A 130 8.52 -2.35 8.80
CA THR A 130 9.29 -2.79 7.61
C THR A 130 8.53 -3.88 6.84
N ARG A 131 8.05 -4.92 7.53
CA ARG A 131 7.29 -6.00 6.87
C ARG A 131 6.00 -5.53 6.23
N HIS A 132 5.35 -4.51 6.79
CA HIS A 132 4.13 -3.95 6.23
C HIS A 132 4.39 -3.32 4.86
N TYR A 133 5.35 -2.41 4.78
CA TYR A 133 5.70 -1.73 3.53
C TYR A 133 6.35 -2.67 2.50
N ASP A 134 7.19 -3.61 2.92
CA ASP A 134 7.70 -4.68 2.03
C ASP A 134 6.56 -5.46 1.37
N SER A 135 5.44 -5.62 2.09
CA SER A 135 4.32 -6.42 1.61
C SER A 135 3.48 -5.74 0.52
N TYR A 136 3.61 -4.42 0.34
CA TYR A 136 2.96 -3.69 -0.75
C TYR A 136 3.45 -4.12 -2.13
N GLN A 137 4.61 -4.76 -2.23
CA GLN A 137 5.06 -5.38 -3.48
C GLN A 137 4.00 -6.33 -4.06
N SER A 138 3.30 -7.09 -3.22
CA SER A 138 2.25 -8.00 -3.68
C SER A 138 1.05 -7.27 -4.30
N LEU A 139 0.75 -6.05 -3.86
CA LEU A 139 -0.30 -5.22 -4.46
C LEU A 139 0.15 -4.69 -5.83
N TYR A 140 1.41 -4.27 -5.94
CA TYR A 140 1.98 -3.83 -7.21
C TYR A 140 2.04 -4.96 -8.25
N ASP A 141 2.40 -6.17 -7.83
CA ASP A 141 2.44 -7.34 -8.70
C ASP A 141 1.04 -7.65 -9.28
N GLU A 142 -0.02 -7.58 -8.46
CA GLU A 142 -1.39 -7.79 -8.96
C GLU A 142 -1.88 -6.64 -9.84
N ASN A 143 -1.47 -5.38 -9.57
CA ASN A 143 -1.76 -4.24 -10.44
C ASN A 143 -1.09 -4.41 -11.81
N GLU A 144 0.18 -4.83 -11.82
CA GLU A 144 0.89 -5.10 -13.07
C GLU A 144 0.23 -6.25 -13.84
N ARG A 145 -0.22 -7.29 -13.14
CA ARG A 145 -0.89 -8.44 -13.75
C ARG A 145 -2.19 -8.06 -14.45
N ILE A 146 -3.06 -7.27 -13.81
CA ILE A 146 -4.30 -6.81 -14.43
C ILE A 146 -4.04 -5.84 -15.58
N GLU A 147 -3.05 -4.95 -15.45
CA GLU A 147 -2.64 -4.03 -16.51
C GLU A 147 -2.13 -4.79 -17.73
N ASN A 148 -1.19 -5.72 -17.52
CA ASN A 148 -0.61 -6.56 -18.57
C ASN A 148 -1.68 -7.40 -19.27
N PHE A 149 -2.59 -8.01 -18.51
CA PHE A 149 -3.67 -8.79 -19.09
C PHE A 149 -4.59 -7.92 -19.95
N SER A 150 -4.98 -6.76 -19.43
CA SER A 150 -5.91 -5.88 -20.10
C SER A 150 -5.29 -5.26 -21.35
N ARG A 151 -4.02 -4.81 -21.29
CA ARG A 151 -3.32 -4.26 -22.44
C ARG A 151 -3.07 -5.30 -23.53
N SER A 152 -2.60 -6.48 -23.16
CA SER A 152 -2.08 -7.47 -24.12
C SER A 152 -3.16 -8.35 -24.74
N TYR A 153 -4.28 -8.55 -24.05
CA TYR A 153 -5.31 -9.48 -24.48
C TYR A 153 -6.66 -8.81 -24.64
N TYR A 154 -7.12 -8.08 -23.64
CA TYR A 154 -8.45 -7.45 -23.67
C TYR A 154 -8.51 -6.29 -24.68
N ALA A 155 -7.62 -5.30 -24.56
CA ALA A 155 -7.57 -4.15 -25.45
C ALA A 155 -7.33 -4.57 -26.90
N THR A 156 -6.40 -5.50 -27.13
CA THR A 156 -6.16 -6.08 -28.47
C THR A 156 -7.43 -6.71 -29.03
N TYR A 157 -8.13 -7.54 -28.26
CA TYR A 157 -9.40 -8.12 -28.69
C TYR A 157 -10.44 -7.06 -29.04
N MET A 158 -10.57 -6.05 -28.18
CA MET A 158 -11.52 -4.95 -28.35
C MET A 158 -11.23 -4.11 -29.60
N MET A 159 -9.97 -3.90 -29.94
CA MET A 159 -9.59 -3.14 -31.14
C MET A 159 -9.75 -3.95 -32.42
N GLU A 160 -9.50 -5.26 -32.38
CA GLU A 160 -9.52 -6.14 -33.55
C GLU A 160 -10.91 -6.66 -33.91
N HIS A 161 -11.78 -6.85 -32.91
CA HIS A 161 -13.00 -7.65 -33.07
C HIS A 161 -14.30 -6.92 -32.68
N VAL A 162 -14.21 -5.72 -32.09
CA VAL A 162 -15.39 -5.01 -31.56
C VAL A 162 -15.50 -3.62 -32.21
N ASP A 163 -16.66 -3.34 -32.83
CA ASP A 163 -17.02 -1.96 -33.15
C ASP A 163 -17.42 -1.24 -31.86
N GLN A 164 -16.43 -0.62 -31.22
CA GLN A 164 -16.60 0.04 -29.94
C GLN A 164 -17.53 1.26 -30.01
N MET A 165 -17.61 1.92 -31.17
CA MET A 165 -18.52 3.05 -31.37
C MET A 165 -19.96 2.56 -31.44
N GLU A 166 -20.23 1.50 -32.20
CA GLU A 166 -21.55 0.89 -32.31
C GLU A 166 -22.01 0.31 -30.97
N LEU A 167 -21.10 -0.34 -30.24
CA LEU A 167 -21.31 -0.85 -28.90
C LEU A 167 -21.67 0.25 -27.89
N PHE A 168 -20.91 1.34 -27.89
CA PHE A 168 -21.11 2.45 -26.97
C PHE A 168 -22.41 3.22 -27.27
N MET A 169 -22.68 3.49 -28.56
CA MET A 169 -23.82 4.31 -28.98
C MET A 169 -25.15 3.53 -28.98
N TYR A 170 -25.12 2.25 -29.37
CA TYR A 170 -26.34 1.47 -29.63
C TYR A 170 -26.46 0.22 -28.76
N GLY A 171 -25.46 -0.11 -27.95
CA GLY A 171 -25.50 -1.29 -27.07
C GLY A 171 -25.59 -2.60 -27.83
N LYS A 172 -25.14 -2.63 -29.09
CA LYS A 172 -25.27 -3.82 -29.93
C LYS A 172 -24.58 -5.01 -29.25
N PRO A 173 -25.33 -6.09 -28.93
CA PRO A 173 -24.76 -7.29 -28.35
C PRO A 173 -23.66 -7.82 -29.26
N CYS A 174 -22.45 -7.96 -28.74
CA CYS A 174 -21.33 -8.54 -29.47
C CYS A 174 -20.74 -9.71 -28.69
N CYS A 175 -19.96 -10.52 -29.38
CA CYS A 175 -18.88 -11.29 -28.77
C CYS A 175 -19.29 -12.46 -27.86
N PHE A 176 -20.58 -12.62 -27.53
CA PHE A 176 -21.09 -13.68 -26.64
C PHE A 176 -20.81 -15.10 -27.16
N ASP A 177 -20.84 -15.29 -28.48
CA ASP A 177 -20.57 -16.59 -29.11
C ASP A 177 -19.08 -16.81 -29.40
N ASP A 178 -18.24 -15.79 -29.20
CA ASP A 178 -16.81 -15.88 -29.43
C ASP A 178 -16.10 -16.56 -28.25
N THR A 179 -15.41 -17.66 -28.56
CA THR A 179 -14.63 -18.41 -27.57
C THR A 179 -13.47 -17.58 -27.01
N ARG A 180 -12.85 -16.70 -27.81
CA ARG A 180 -11.78 -15.82 -27.33
C ARG A 180 -12.33 -14.85 -26.27
N PHE A 181 -13.49 -14.23 -26.52
CA PHE A 181 -14.14 -13.34 -25.55
C PHE A 181 -14.51 -14.06 -24.25
N ARG A 182 -15.12 -15.25 -24.34
CA ARG A 182 -15.47 -16.05 -23.16
C ARG A 182 -14.24 -16.40 -22.32
N ASN A 183 -13.13 -16.76 -22.96
CA ASN A 183 -11.87 -17.04 -22.27
C ASN A 183 -11.27 -15.80 -21.61
N LEU A 184 -11.41 -14.62 -22.25
CA LEU A 184 -10.97 -13.35 -21.66
C LEU A 184 -11.76 -13.03 -20.39
N VAL A 185 -13.09 -13.15 -20.43
CA VAL A 185 -13.95 -12.92 -19.25
C VAL A 185 -13.67 -13.91 -18.13
N PHE A 186 -13.50 -15.19 -18.46
CA PHE A 186 -13.12 -16.21 -17.48
C PHE A 186 -11.77 -15.91 -16.81
N SER A 187 -10.77 -15.53 -17.62
CA SER A 187 -9.44 -15.19 -17.12
C SER A 187 -9.46 -13.93 -16.25
N MET A 188 -10.17 -12.89 -16.66
CA MET A 188 -10.35 -11.66 -15.88
C MET A 188 -11.00 -11.95 -14.53
N THR A 189 -12.01 -12.82 -14.50
CA THR A 189 -12.67 -13.24 -13.24
C THR A 189 -11.66 -13.82 -12.26
N GLY A 190 -10.77 -14.71 -12.73
CA GLY A 190 -9.73 -15.30 -11.90
C GLY A 190 -8.66 -14.30 -11.44
N ILE A 191 -8.30 -13.33 -12.28
CA ILE A 191 -7.36 -12.24 -11.90
C ILE A 191 -7.97 -11.38 -10.80
N LEU A 192 -9.20 -10.92 -10.97
CA LEU A 192 -9.88 -10.08 -9.98
C LEU A 192 -10.11 -10.78 -8.64
N GLN A 193 -10.34 -12.10 -8.64
CA GLN A 193 -10.46 -12.88 -7.39
C GLN A 193 -9.15 -12.89 -6.59
N ILE A 194 -8.02 -13.04 -7.29
CA ILE A 194 -6.70 -13.03 -6.64
C ILE A 194 -6.37 -11.61 -6.16
N GLN A 195 -6.60 -10.60 -7.02
CA GLN A 195 -6.38 -9.20 -6.66
C GLN A 195 -7.21 -8.80 -5.43
N GLU A 196 -8.51 -9.13 -5.39
CA GLU A 196 -9.36 -8.84 -4.23
C GLU A 196 -8.82 -9.47 -2.94
N LYS A 197 -8.39 -10.75 -3.02
CA LYS A 197 -7.81 -11.45 -1.87
C LYS A 197 -6.56 -10.75 -1.36
N THR A 198 -5.62 -10.41 -2.24
CA THR A 198 -4.38 -9.70 -1.88
C THR A 198 -4.68 -8.35 -1.23
N TYR A 199 -5.65 -7.61 -1.77
CA TYR A 199 -6.07 -6.33 -1.21
C TYR A 199 -6.72 -6.47 0.17
N ARG A 200 -7.53 -7.51 0.39
CA ARG A 200 -8.11 -7.79 1.72
C ARG A 200 -7.05 -8.12 2.75
N GLU A 201 -6.05 -8.94 2.39
CA GLU A 201 -4.92 -9.24 3.27
C GLU A 201 -4.09 -7.98 3.59
N ALA A 202 -3.88 -7.10 2.61
CA ALA A 202 -3.20 -5.82 2.85
C ALA A 202 -4.00 -4.88 3.77
N LEU A 203 -5.33 -4.82 3.61
CA LEU A 203 -6.20 -4.03 4.49
C LEU A 203 -6.13 -4.51 5.94
N GLU A 204 -6.10 -5.83 6.15
CA GLU A 204 -5.91 -6.42 7.48
C GLU A 204 -4.56 -6.02 8.08
N ARG A 205 -3.48 -6.08 7.29
CA ARG A 205 -2.14 -5.64 7.73
C ARG A 205 -2.08 -4.16 8.08
N CYS A 206 -2.70 -3.28 7.29
CA CYS A 206 -2.83 -1.86 7.61
C CYS A 206 -3.48 -1.68 8.97
N ARG A 207 -4.64 -2.31 9.21
CA ARG A 207 -5.39 -2.21 10.47
C ARG A 207 -4.61 -2.76 11.66
N ASP A 208 -3.93 -3.87 11.47
CA ASP A 208 -3.07 -4.47 12.49
C ASP A 208 -1.92 -3.53 12.86
N LEU A 209 -1.26 -2.90 11.88
CA LEU A 209 -0.18 -1.95 12.14
C LEU A 209 -0.69 -0.67 12.80
N ILE A 210 -1.81 -0.11 12.33
CA ILE A 210 -2.48 1.03 12.95
C ILE A 210 -2.75 0.75 14.44
N SER A 211 -3.24 -0.44 14.79
CA SER A 211 -3.52 -0.81 16.19
C SER A 211 -2.28 -0.89 17.08
N LYS A 212 -1.08 -1.04 16.49
CA LYS A 212 0.21 -1.11 17.19
C LYS A 212 0.90 0.24 17.29
N LEU A 213 0.50 1.21 16.47
CA LEU A 213 0.97 2.58 16.59
C LEU A 213 0.23 3.22 17.76
N GLU A 214 0.84 3.23 18.93
CA GLU A 214 0.36 3.95 20.12
C GLU A 214 0.49 5.46 19.89
N VAL A 215 -0.44 6.02 19.11
CA VAL A 215 -0.54 7.46 18.82
C VAL A 215 -1.69 8.08 19.62
#